data_AF-A0A7C1D5N4-F1
#
_entry.id   AF-A0A7C1D5N4-F1
#
_cell.length_a   1.000
_cell.length_b   1.000
_cell.length_c   1.000
_cell.angle_alpha   90.00
_cell.angle_beta   90.00
_cell.angle_gamma   90.00
#
_symmetry.space_group_name_H-M   'P 1'
#
loop_
_entity.id
_entity.type
_entity.pdbx_description
1 polymer ?
#
loop_
_entity_poly.entity_id
_entity_poly.type
_entity_poly.pdbx_seq_one_letter_code
_entity_poly.pdbx_strand_id
1 'polypeptide(L)'
;MNCEIQNKEKLIDDYVRGVISTHDKHRLEEHIFNCDQCFQDLLIHEETYHLIKTEGTELFADYLRSPRAKQKGFRLSDLLNLQPPKISWQPALGFAAVFLIAVFIGVYSIFFSHSEGSMLLNYDQRVPHEYSEITLRGGSEQVDQSPVFHSFVNGFRLGISDYNVFEYQSAVRIFEKLQPLADQFEQTDNSQYLPWIRDFYFYQGLAHLALSLSSEFELDQMSKNIHRISAIGCLEKAKSIADAHQMSQPERELFYLAQAVGSSGQIERAVEILNGIQPQSDFYSESQLLIRLWTK
;
A
#
# COMPACT_ATOMS: atom_id res chain seq x y z
N MET A 1 32.05 -0.84 -21.30
CA MET A 1 32.33 0.21 -22.30
C MET A 1 32.23 1.57 -21.63
N ASN A 2 33.04 2.55 -22.02
CA ASN A 2 32.91 3.91 -21.49
C ASN A 2 31.70 4.58 -22.15
N CYS A 3 30.89 5.30 -21.37
CA CYS A 3 29.73 6.05 -21.87
C CYS A 3 30.21 7.28 -22.66
N GLU A 4 30.08 7.24 -23.98
CA GLU A 4 30.57 8.31 -24.88
C GLU A 4 29.48 9.29 -25.34
N ILE A 5 28.21 9.08 -24.93
CA ILE A 5 27.13 10.01 -25.26
C ILE A 5 27.27 11.30 -24.45
N GLN A 6 27.45 12.41 -25.17
CA GLN A 6 27.34 13.76 -24.61
C GLN A 6 25.86 14.16 -24.51
N ASN A 7 25.50 14.86 -23.43
CA ASN A 7 24.12 15.29 -23.14
C ASN A 7 23.10 14.15 -23.02
N LYS A 8 23.53 13.02 -22.43
CA LYS A 8 22.73 11.81 -22.20
C LYS A 8 21.33 12.10 -21.63
N GLU A 9 21.25 12.86 -20.53
CA GLU A 9 19.97 13.15 -19.85
C GLU A 9 18.96 13.80 -20.78
N LYS A 10 19.39 14.80 -21.57
CA LYS A 10 18.52 15.50 -22.50
C LYS A 10 18.05 14.58 -23.63
N LEU A 11 18.93 13.73 -24.16
CA LEU A 11 18.58 12.80 -25.23
C LEU A 11 17.57 11.75 -24.76
N ILE A 12 17.73 11.22 -23.54
CA ILE A 12 16.79 10.29 -22.93
C ILE A 12 15.43 10.97 -22.72
N ASP A 13 15.41 12.18 -22.15
CA ASP A 13 14.17 12.95 -21.92
C ASP A 13 13.46 13.30 -23.24
N ASP A 14 14.20 13.71 -24.28
CA ASP A 14 13.64 13.96 -25.62
C ASP A 14 13.12 12.67 -26.28
N TYR A 15 13.78 11.54 -26.05
CA TYR A 15 13.38 10.22 -26.55
C TYR A 15 12.06 9.75 -25.91
N VAL A 16 11.97 9.79 -24.57
CA VAL A 16 10.77 9.38 -23.82
C VAL A 16 9.57 10.28 -24.15
N ARG A 17 9.80 11.58 -24.39
CA ARG A 17 8.75 12.52 -24.81
C ARG A 17 8.35 12.39 -26.29
N GLY A 18 9.10 11.64 -27.09
CA GLY A 18 8.86 11.48 -28.53
C GLY A 18 9.21 12.72 -29.37
N VAL A 19 10.10 13.59 -28.89
CA VAL A 19 10.51 14.84 -29.58
C VAL A 19 11.95 14.80 -30.14
N ILE A 20 12.64 13.67 -29.97
CA ILE A 20 14.01 13.46 -30.44
C ILE A 20 14.11 13.44 -31.99
N SER A 21 15.21 13.96 -32.53
CA SER A 21 15.50 13.90 -33.97
C SER A 21 15.75 12.46 -34.43
N THR A 22 15.43 12.11 -35.69
CA THR A 22 15.66 10.76 -36.22
C THR A 22 17.12 10.32 -36.15
N HIS A 23 18.04 11.26 -36.38
CA HIS A 23 19.48 11.00 -36.29
C HIS A 23 19.90 10.66 -34.86
N ASP A 24 19.48 11.47 -33.88
CA ASP A 24 19.87 11.26 -32.48
C ASP A 24 19.17 10.06 -31.86
N LYS A 25 17.95 9.76 -32.32
CA LYS A 25 17.21 8.55 -31.93
C LYS A 25 18.00 7.28 -32.25
N HIS A 26 18.44 7.12 -33.50
CA HIS A 26 19.21 5.94 -33.89
C HIS A 26 20.53 5.82 -33.14
N ARG A 27 21.24 6.94 -32.96
CA ARG A 27 22.48 6.98 -32.18
C ARG A 27 22.26 6.58 -30.71
N LEU A 28 21.17 7.04 -30.11
CA LEU A 28 20.80 6.71 -28.74
C LEU A 28 20.43 5.23 -28.61
N GLU A 29 19.58 4.70 -29.50
CA GLU A 29 19.18 3.29 -29.51
C GLU A 29 20.40 2.37 -29.62
N GLU A 30 21.28 2.62 -30.59
CA GLU A 30 22.50 1.83 -30.79
C GLU A 30 23.40 1.83 -29.55
N HIS A 31 23.51 2.96 -28.85
CA HIS A 31 24.30 3.04 -27.63
C HIS A 31 23.64 2.34 -26.44
N ILE A 32 22.33 2.52 -26.27
CA ILE A 32 21.57 1.93 -25.16
C ILE A 32 21.64 0.40 -25.21
N PHE A 33 21.61 -0.21 -26.40
CA PHE A 33 21.79 -1.65 -26.54
C PHE A 33 23.19 -2.16 -26.13
N ASN A 34 24.17 -1.27 -26.04
CA ASN A 34 25.56 -1.62 -25.73
C ASN A 34 26.04 -1.05 -24.37
N CYS A 35 25.19 -0.33 -23.64
CA CYS A 35 25.54 0.32 -22.39
C CYS A 35 24.46 0.11 -21.32
N ASP A 36 24.69 -0.84 -20.42
CA ASP A 36 23.77 -1.20 -19.33
C ASP A 36 23.33 0.02 -18.50
N GLN A 37 24.27 0.94 -18.19
CA GLN A 37 23.95 2.14 -17.43
C GLN A 37 22.96 3.06 -18.16
N CYS A 38 23.16 3.27 -19.47
CA CYS A 38 22.24 4.10 -20.26
C CYS A 38 20.86 3.43 -20.43
N PHE A 39 20.83 2.10 -20.47
CA PHE A 39 19.57 1.35 -20.48
C PHE A 39 18.80 1.50 -19.17
N GLN A 40 19.49 1.37 -18.02
CA GLN A 40 18.87 1.59 -16.71
C GLN A 40 18.35 3.02 -16.56
N ASP A 41 19.13 4.03 -16.99
CA ASP A 41 18.68 5.42 -16.97
C ASP A 41 17.45 5.65 -17.85
N LEU A 42 17.37 5.02 -19.03
CA LEU A 42 16.19 5.08 -19.88
C LEU A 42 14.95 4.51 -19.16
N LEU A 43 15.08 3.34 -18.52
CA LEU A 43 13.98 2.71 -17.79
C LEU A 43 13.45 3.61 -16.66
N ILE A 44 14.35 4.22 -15.87
CA ILE A 44 13.98 5.14 -14.80
C ILE A 44 13.21 6.34 -15.36
N HIS A 45 13.67 6.93 -16.46
CA HIS A 45 12.98 8.07 -17.09
C HIS A 45 11.62 7.67 -17.69
N GLU A 46 11.52 6.48 -18.29
CA GLU A 46 10.26 5.95 -18.83
C GLU A 46 9.24 5.69 -17.71
N GLU A 47 9.67 5.06 -16.62
CA GLU A 47 8.85 4.83 -15.43
C GLU A 47 8.40 6.15 -14.80
N THR A 48 9.32 7.11 -14.63
CA THR A 48 9.01 8.45 -14.12
C THR A 48 8.00 9.17 -15.02
N TYR A 49 8.19 9.10 -16.34
CA TYR A 49 7.26 9.71 -17.29
C TYR A 49 5.88 9.05 -17.24
N HIS A 50 5.83 7.72 -17.14
CA HIS A 50 4.59 6.98 -16.98
C HIS A 50 3.88 7.37 -15.69
N LEU A 51 4.58 7.39 -14.56
CA LEU A 51 4.07 7.81 -13.26
C LEU A 51 3.48 9.22 -13.31
N ILE A 52 4.24 10.20 -13.83
CA ILE A 52 3.76 11.57 -14.00
C ILE A 52 2.53 11.63 -14.92
N LYS A 53 2.49 10.80 -15.95
CA LYS A 53 1.37 10.80 -16.90
C LYS A 53 0.13 10.14 -16.32
N THR A 54 0.25 9.07 -15.56
CA THR A 54 -0.87 8.38 -14.92
C THR A 54 -1.34 9.17 -13.70
N GLU A 55 -0.48 9.35 -12.72
CA GLU A 55 -0.81 10.00 -11.45
C GLU A 55 -1.00 11.51 -11.62
N GLY A 56 -0.19 12.17 -12.46
CA GLY A 56 -0.35 13.60 -12.68
C GLY A 56 -1.67 13.95 -13.36
N THR A 57 -2.25 13.06 -14.18
CA THR A 57 -3.59 13.31 -14.71
C THR A 57 -4.69 13.22 -13.66
N GLU A 58 -4.47 12.45 -12.60
CA GLU A 58 -5.40 12.32 -11.48
C GLU A 58 -5.21 13.45 -10.46
N LEU A 59 -3.96 13.69 -10.03
CA LEU A 59 -3.57 14.77 -9.11
C LEU A 59 -3.91 16.16 -9.65
N PHE A 60 -3.83 16.35 -10.97
CA PHE A 60 -4.18 17.60 -11.63
C PHE A 60 -5.48 17.50 -12.42
N ALA A 61 -6.31 16.46 -12.23
CA ALA A 61 -7.59 16.30 -12.93
C ALA A 61 -8.44 17.57 -12.78
N ASP A 62 -8.51 18.12 -11.56
CA ASP A 62 -9.28 19.33 -11.27
C ASP A 62 -8.68 20.60 -11.89
N TYR A 63 -7.35 20.67 -11.98
CA TYR A 63 -6.66 21.81 -12.60
C TYR A 63 -6.77 21.78 -14.13
N LEU A 64 -6.68 20.58 -14.73
CA LEU A 64 -6.77 20.34 -16.16
C LEU A 64 -8.23 20.37 -16.67
N ARG A 65 -9.20 19.96 -15.84
CA ARG A 65 -10.64 20.01 -16.16
C ARG A 65 -11.30 21.33 -15.80
N SER A 66 -10.66 22.21 -15.02
CA SER A 66 -11.18 23.54 -14.72
C SER A 66 -11.20 24.41 -15.98
N PRO A 67 -12.36 24.65 -16.58
CA PRO A 67 -12.46 25.49 -17.75
C PRO A 67 -12.45 26.93 -17.26
N ARG A 68 -11.26 27.55 -17.07
CA ARG A 68 -11.05 28.97 -16.67
C ARG A 68 -12.35 29.57 -16.12
N ALA A 69 -12.74 29.13 -14.93
CA ALA A 69 -14.07 29.40 -14.42
C ALA A 69 -14.24 30.91 -14.35
N LYS A 70 -15.06 31.46 -15.25
CA LYS A 70 -15.66 32.78 -15.09
C LYS A 70 -16.27 32.79 -13.70
N GLN A 71 -15.61 33.43 -12.74
CA GLN A 71 -16.11 33.66 -11.40
C GLN A 71 -17.45 34.39 -11.50
N LYS A 72 -18.54 33.65 -11.60
CA LYS A 72 -19.85 34.14 -11.19
C LYS A 72 -19.88 33.96 -9.68
N GLY A 73 -19.59 35.07 -8.99
CA GLY A 73 -19.66 35.15 -7.55
C GLY A 73 -20.99 34.63 -7.05
N PHE A 74 -20.94 33.47 -6.38
CA PHE A 74 -22.06 32.94 -5.63
C PHE A 74 -22.21 33.83 -4.39
N ARG A 75 -23.11 34.82 -4.46
CA ARG A 75 -23.39 35.70 -3.33
C ARG A 75 -24.20 34.92 -2.30
N LEU A 76 -23.55 34.63 -1.17
CA LEU A 76 -24.14 34.03 0.03
C LEU A 76 -25.39 34.77 0.55
N SER A 77 -25.68 35.98 0.08
CA SER A 77 -26.90 36.74 0.41
C SER A 77 -28.19 36.09 -0.09
N ASP A 78 -28.14 35.23 -1.10
CA ASP A 78 -29.36 34.68 -1.71
C ASP A 78 -29.90 33.45 -0.96
N LEU A 79 -29.04 32.77 -0.17
CA LEU A 79 -29.45 31.65 0.71
C LEU A 79 -30.02 32.11 2.06
N LEU A 80 -29.78 33.37 2.45
CA LEU A 80 -30.24 33.93 3.73
C LEU A 80 -31.58 34.66 3.65
N ASN A 81 -32.21 34.71 2.47
CA ASN A 81 -33.55 35.30 2.26
C ASN A 81 -34.69 34.27 2.27
N LEU A 82 -34.49 33.11 2.90
CA LEU A 82 -35.59 32.22 3.26
C LEU A 82 -36.35 32.83 4.44
N GLN A 83 -37.37 33.64 4.14
CA GLN A 83 -38.34 34.06 5.12
C GLN A 83 -38.93 32.81 5.79
N PRO A 84 -38.77 32.64 7.10
CA PRO A 84 -39.37 31.51 7.78
C PRO A 84 -40.89 31.63 7.64
N PRO A 85 -41.60 30.55 7.25
CA PRO A 85 -43.04 30.59 7.20
C PRO A 85 -43.57 30.89 8.61
N LYS A 86 -44.52 31.83 8.71
CA LYS A 86 -45.21 32.16 9.96
C LYS A 86 -46.12 31.00 10.36
N ILE A 87 -45.53 29.94 10.89
CA ILE A 87 -46.23 28.78 11.42
C ILE A 87 -46.49 29.06 12.90
N SER A 88 -47.69 29.55 13.19
CA SER A 88 -48.20 29.73 14.55
C SER A 88 -48.67 28.40 15.13
N TRP A 89 -47.73 27.47 15.35
CA TRP A 89 -47.99 26.26 16.12
C TRP A 89 -47.03 26.20 17.31
N GLN A 90 -47.65 25.96 18.46
CA GLN A 90 -47.13 25.81 19.82
C GLN A 90 -45.79 25.03 19.94
N PRO A 91 -45.10 25.08 21.10
CA PRO A 91 -43.78 24.47 21.38
C PRO A 91 -43.59 22.98 21.00
N ALA A 92 -44.63 22.26 20.57
CA ALA A 92 -44.58 20.86 20.15
C ALA A 92 -43.68 20.58 18.93
N LEU A 93 -43.51 21.53 18.00
CA LEU A 93 -42.64 21.34 16.82
C LEU A 93 -41.14 21.38 17.14
N GLY A 94 -40.74 22.13 18.18
CA GLY A 94 -39.34 22.18 18.63
C GLY A 94 -38.87 20.84 19.20
N PHE A 95 -39.73 20.16 19.94
CA PHE A 95 -39.41 18.85 20.52
C PHE A 95 -39.24 17.76 19.47
N ALA A 96 -40.01 17.79 18.37
CA ALA A 96 -39.89 16.79 17.30
C ALA A 96 -38.53 16.86 16.57
N ALA A 97 -38.04 18.08 16.29
CA ALA A 97 -36.74 18.27 15.65
C ALA A 97 -35.58 17.83 16.55
N VAL A 98 -35.62 18.20 17.83
CA VAL A 98 -34.60 17.78 18.81
C VAL A 98 -34.62 16.27 19.02
N PHE A 99 -35.81 15.65 19.05
CA PHE A 99 -35.95 14.20 19.15
C PHE A 99 -35.39 13.47 17.93
N LEU A 100 -35.67 13.94 16.71
CA LEU A 100 -35.09 13.37 15.49
C LEU A 100 -33.57 13.50 15.45
N ILE A 101 -33.02 14.64 15.88
CA ILE A 101 -31.56 14.82 15.98
C ILE A 101 -30.99 13.88 17.04
N ALA A 102 -31.62 13.74 18.21
CA ALA A 102 -31.18 12.83 19.26
C ALA A 102 -31.24 11.36 18.84
N VAL A 103 -32.29 10.96 18.11
CA VAL A 103 -32.41 9.61 17.52
C VAL A 103 -31.36 9.40 16.43
N PHE A 104 -31.14 10.39 15.56
CA PHE A 104 -30.11 10.29 14.52
C PHE A 104 -28.72 10.19 15.13
N ILE A 105 -28.39 11.01 16.13
CA ILE A 105 -27.13 10.93 16.88
C ILE A 105 -27.04 9.59 17.61
N GLY A 106 -28.12 9.11 18.24
CA GLY A 106 -28.13 7.83 18.95
C GLY A 106 -27.91 6.64 18.01
N VAL A 107 -28.63 6.58 16.90
CA VAL A 107 -28.48 5.53 15.87
C VAL A 107 -27.13 5.64 15.20
N TYR A 108 -26.69 6.85 14.81
CA TYR A 108 -25.38 7.08 14.23
C TYR A 108 -24.28 6.65 15.21
N SER A 109 -24.40 7.01 16.49
CA SER A 109 -23.45 6.60 17.53
C SER A 109 -23.47 5.09 17.74
N ILE A 110 -24.61 4.40 17.73
CA ILE A 110 -24.66 2.93 17.85
C ILE A 110 -24.02 2.26 16.63
N PHE A 111 -24.30 2.75 15.42
CA PHE A 111 -23.71 2.23 14.19
C PHE A 111 -22.20 2.53 14.10
N PHE A 112 -21.75 3.70 14.53
CA PHE A 112 -20.34 4.10 14.48
C PHE A 112 -19.52 3.66 15.70
N SER A 113 -20.11 3.47 16.89
CA SER A 113 -19.37 2.95 18.05
C SER A 113 -19.02 1.47 17.89
N HIS A 114 -19.75 0.71 17.07
CA HIS A 114 -19.27 -0.59 16.59
C HIS A 114 -18.07 -0.49 15.63
N SER A 115 -17.76 0.70 15.10
CA SER A 115 -16.60 0.93 14.23
C SER A 115 -15.36 1.46 14.97
N GLU A 116 -15.43 1.81 16.27
CA GLU A 116 -14.28 2.40 16.99
C GLU A 116 -13.08 1.42 17.12
N GLY A 117 -13.31 0.12 16.97
CA GLY A 117 -12.23 -0.87 16.80
C GLY A 117 -11.37 -0.68 15.54
N SER A 118 -11.80 0.17 14.59
CA SER A 118 -11.11 0.45 13.32
C SER A 118 -10.08 1.58 13.38
N MET A 119 -10.06 2.44 14.40
CA MET A 119 -9.14 3.61 14.40
C MET A 119 -7.65 3.24 14.48
N LEU A 120 -7.30 2.09 15.07
CA LEU A 120 -5.90 1.61 15.10
C LEU A 120 -5.52 0.74 13.90
N LEU A 121 -6.51 0.39 13.08
CA LEU A 121 -6.36 -0.33 11.82
C LEU A 121 -6.85 0.56 10.67
N ASN A 122 -6.56 1.86 10.72
CA ASN A 122 -6.89 2.75 9.61
C ASN A 122 -5.77 2.66 8.56
N TYR A 123 -5.89 1.67 7.69
CA TYR A 123 -4.98 1.40 6.56
C TYR A 123 -5.18 2.41 5.41
N ASP A 124 -6.18 3.29 5.50
CA ASP A 124 -6.55 4.26 4.44
C ASP A 124 -5.64 5.50 4.41
N GLN A 125 -4.67 5.65 5.33
CA GLN A 125 -3.80 6.84 5.35
C GLN A 125 -2.32 6.56 5.63
N ARG A 126 -1.91 5.32 5.87
CA ARG A 126 -0.52 4.98 6.18
C ARG A 126 -0.16 3.62 5.65
N VAL A 127 1.06 3.52 5.13
CA VAL A 127 1.68 2.24 4.81
C VAL A 127 1.85 1.53 6.14
N PRO A 128 1.24 0.37 6.34
CA PRO A 128 1.30 -0.35 7.62
C PRO A 128 2.73 -0.58 8.08
N HIS A 129 3.66 -0.76 7.14
CA HIS A 129 5.09 -0.91 7.35
C HIS A 129 5.87 -0.30 6.18
N GLU A 130 6.59 0.80 6.38
CA GLU A 130 7.40 1.40 5.32
C GLU A 130 8.59 0.51 4.97
N TYR A 131 8.78 0.27 3.68
CA TYR A 131 9.94 -0.46 3.18
C TYR A 131 11.23 0.33 3.41
N SER A 132 12.22 -0.32 4.01
CA SER A 132 13.60 0.18 4.07
C SER A 132 14.51 -0.71 3.25
N GLU A 133 15.17 -0.15 2.23
CA GLU A 133 16.16 -0.87 1.41
C GLU A 133 17.28 -1.51 2.23
N ILE A 134 17.59 -0.94 3.39
CA ILE A 134 18.63 -1.42 4.30
C ILE A 134 18.27 -2.82 4.81
N THR A 135 16.99 -3.11 4.99
CA THR A 135 16.49 -4.38 5.53
C THR A 135 16.65 -5.53 4.53
N LEU A 136 16.42 -5.30 3.23
CA LEU A 136 16.54 -6.34 2.19
C LEU A 136 17.97 -6.59 1.73
N ARG A 137 18.86 -5.59 1.80
CA ARG A 137 20.28 -5.76 1.42
C ARG A 137 21.07 -6.59 2.42
N GLY A 138 20.43 -7.12 3.47
CA GLY A 138 20.98 -7.90 4.57
C GLY A 138 22.33 -8.56 4.28
N GLY A 139 23.42 -7.81 4.49
CA GLY A 139 24.83 -8.21 4.59
C GLY A 139 25.46 -9.08 3.50
N SER A 140 24.72 -9.59 2.52
CA SER A 140 25.20 -10.61 1.59
C SER A 140 25.75 -9.94 0.33
N GLU A 141 27.07 -9.69 0.32
CA GLU A 141 27.80 -9.16 -0.84
C GLU A 141 27.73 -10.05 -2.10
N GLN A 142 27.16 -11.26 -2.01
CA GLN A 142 27.00 -12.17 -3.14
C GLN A 142 25.52 -12.42 -3.42
N VAL A 143 24.95 -11.59 -4.30
CA VAL A 143 23.63 -11.80 -4.89
C VAL A 143 23.79 -12.79 -6.05
N ASP A 144 22.97 -13.85 -6.08
CA ASP A 144 22.90 -14.77 -7.21
C ASP A 144 22.67 -13.99 -8.51
N GLN A 145 23.54 -14.21 -9.49
CA GLN A 145 23.51 -13.54 -10.79
C GLN A 145 22.60 -14.25 -11.79
N SER A 146 21.88 -15.30 -11.38
CA SER A 146 20.96 -15.99 -12.26
C SER A 146 19.87 -15.03 -12.79
N PRO A 147 19.56 -15.06 -14.10
CA PRO A 147 18.53 -14.19 -14.67
C PRO A 147 17.15 -14.38 -14.04
N VAL A 148 16.87 -15.59 -13.53
CA VAL A 148 15.60 -15.92 -12.88
C VAL A 148 15.50 -15.25 -11.51
N PHE A 149 16.55 -15.31 -10.70
CA PHE A 149 16.57 -14.64 -9.40
C PHE A 149 16.52 -13.12 -9.54
N HIS A 150 17.26 -12.55 -10.50
CA HIS A 150 17.16 -11.12 -10.84
C HIS A 150 15.74 -10.72 -11.23
N SER A 151 15.06 -11.52 -12.05
CA SER A 151 13.66 -11.27 -12.44
C SER A 151 12.72 -11.29 -11.24
N PHE A 152 12.91 -12.23 -10.30
CA PHE A 152 12.15 -12.29 -9.06
C PHE A 152 12.39 -11.07 -8.17
N VAL A 153 13.65 -10.69 -7.94
CA VAL A 153 14.00 -9.51 -7.12
C VAL A 153 13.44 -8.23 -7.72
N ASN A 154 13.51 -8.04 -9.04
CA ASN A 154 12.98 -6.87 -9.71
C ASN A 154 11.45 -6.81 -9.63
N GLY A 155 10.76 -7.92 -9.88
CA GLY A 155 9.32 -7.99 -9.71
C GLY A 155 8.90 -7.74 -8.26
N PHE A 156 9.65 -8.29 -7.31
CA PHE A 156 9.37 -8.10 -5.89
C PHE A 156 9.51 -6.62 -5.49
N ARG A 157 10.56 -5.94 -5.93
CA ARG A 157 10.73 -4.49 -5.74
C ARG A 157 9.62 -3.68 -6.36
N LEU A 158 9.16 -4.05 -7.56
CA LEU A 158 8.01 -3.39 -8.19
C LEU A 158 6.74 -3.56 -7.33
N GLY A 159 6.48 -4.77 -6.82
CA GLY A 159 5.34 -5.00 -5.94
C GLY A 159 5.41 -4.22 -4.62
N ILE A 160 6.62 -4.06 -4.06
CA ILE A 160 6.85 -3.18 -2.90
C ILE A 160 6.60 -1.71 -3.26
N SER A 161 7.04 -1.27 -4.43
CA SER A 161 6.82 0.10 -4.91
C SER A 161 5.33 0.42 -4.95
N ASP A 162 4.54 -0.44 -5.61
CA ASP A 162 3.07 -0.33 -5.67
C ASP A 162 2.45 -0.32 -4.27
N TYR A 163 2.94 -1.18 -3.36
CA TYR A 163 2.47 -1.22 -1.97
C TYR A 163 2.73 0.11 -1.22
N ASN A 164 3.90 0.72 -1.40
CA ASN A 164 4.26 1.96 -0.71
C ASN A 164 3.48 3.18 -1.23
N VAL A 165 3.02 3.15 -2.48
CA VAL A 165 2.14 4.19 -3.06
C VAL A 165 0.65 3.85 -2.93
N PHE A 166 0.29 2.90 -2.06
CA PHE A 166 -1.09 2.51 -1.74
C PHE A 166 -1.84 1.79 -2.88
N GLU A 167 -1.14 1.37 -3.94
CA GLU A 167 -1.68 0.60 -5.07
C GLU A 167 -1.78 -0.89 -4.74
N TYR A 168 -2.45 -1.23 -3.63
CA TYR A 168 -2.43 -2.57 -3.06
C TYR A 168 -2.98 -3.66 -4.00
N GLN A 169 -3.96 -3.34 -4.86
CA GLN A 169 -4.46 -4.27 -5.88
C GLN A 169 -3.39 -4.61 -6.93
N SER A 170 -2.59 -3.62 -7.31
CA SER A 170 -1.48 -3.82 -8.24
C SER A 170 -0.37 -4.64 -7.58
N ALA A 171 0.02 -4.29 -6.35
CA ALA A 171 1.00 -5.03 -5.55
C ALA A 171 0.61 -6.51 -5.40
N VAL A 172 -0.63 -6.82 -5.03
CA VAL A 172 -1.11 -8.21 -4.90
C VAL A 172 -0.98 -8.97 -6.22
N ARG A 173 -1.42 -8.39 -7.35
CA ARG A 173 -1.31 -9.05 -8.66
C ARG A 173 0.15 -9.33 -9.06
N ILE A 174 1.08 -8.46 -8.68
CA ILE A 174 2.50 -8.67 -8.91
C ILE A 174 3.00 -9.82 -8.04
N PHE A 175 2.71 -9.81 -6.74
CA PHE A 175 3.14 -10.86 -5.82
C PHE A 175 2.57 -12.24 -6.20
N GLU A 176 1.29 -12.33 -6.57
CA GLU A 176 0.67 -13.59 -7.03
C GLU A 176 1.38 -14.17 -8.27
N LYS A 177 1.84 -13.32 -9.21
CA LYS A 177 2.62 -13.77 -10.37
C LYS A 177 4.03 -14.25 -10.01
N LEU A 178 4.61 -13.72 -8.94
CA LEU A 178 5.95 -14.06 -8.47
C LEU A 178 5.96 -15.27 -7.53
N GLN A 179 4.82 -15.59 -6.92
CA GLN A 179 4.70 -16.68 -5.95
C GLN A 179 5.27 -18.03 -6.45
N PRO A 180 5.04 -18.47 -7.70
CA PRO A 180 5.65 -19.71 -8.20
C PRO A 180 7.18 -19.70 -8.16
N LEU A 181 7.81 -18.54 -8.36
CA LEU A 181 9.27 -18.39 -8.27
C LEU A 181 9.73 -18.41 -6.81
N ALA A 182 9.00 -17.74 -5.90
CA ALA A 182 9.28 -17.80 -4.47
C ALA A 182 9.22 -19.25 -3.94
N ASP A 183 8.15 -19.98 -4.31
CA ASP A 183 7.95 -21.39 -3.96
C ASP A 183 9.09 -22.26 -4.53
N GLN A 184 9.55 -21.98 -5.77
CA GLN A 184 10.68 -22.67 -6.38
C GLN A 184 11.98 -22.40 -5.62
N PHE A 185 12.28 -21.14 -5.28
CA PHE A 185 13.51 -20.79 -4.56
C PHE A 185 13.53 -21.38 -3.15
N GLU A 186 12.39 -21.45 -2.46
CA GLU A 186 12.30 -22.09 -1.15
C GLU A 186 12.74 -23.57 -1.20
N GLN A 187 12.44 -24.27 -2.29
CA GLN A 187 12.80 -25.68 -2.47
C GLN A 187 14.29 -25.90 -2.78
N THR A 188 15.05 -24.85 -3.13
CA THR A 188 16.46 -25.01 -3.56
C THR A 188 17.47 -25.21 -2.42
N ASP A 189 17.03 -25.19 -1.15
CA ASP A 189 17.88 -25.25 0.07
C ASP A 189 19.06 -24.26 0.03
N ASN A 190 18.89 -23.14 -0.69
CA ASN A 190 19.87 -22.07 -0.75
C ASN A 190 19.52 -21.00 0.28
N SER A 191 20.31 -20.92 1.35
CA SER A 191 20.10 -19.98 2.44
C SER A 191 20.14 -18.51 2.01
N GLN A 192 20.77 -18.20 0.87
CA GLN A 192 20.83 -16.85 0.31
C GLN A 192 19.45 -16.32 -0.13
N TYR A 193 18.51 -17.21 -0.49
CA TYR A 193 17.18 -16.79 -0.94
C TYR A 193 16.20 -16.59 0.20
N LEU A 194 16.45 -17.19 1.37
CA LEU A 194 15.49 -17.22 2.46
C LEU A 194 15.08 -15.83 2.97
N PRO A 195 15.98 -14.84 3.13
CA PRO A 195 15.57 -13.49 3.53
C PRO A 195 14.62 -12.85 2.50
N TRP A 196 14.91 -13.04 1.20
CA TRP A 196 14.07 -12.52 0.11
C TRP A 196 12.70 -13.20 0.08
N ILE A 197 12.65 -14.52 0.30
CA ILE A 197 11.39 -15.28 0.32
C ILE A 197 10.56 -14.90 1.55
N ARG A 198 11.18 -14.78 2.73
CA ARG A 198 10.51 -14.30 3.95
C ARG A 198 9.88 -12.94 3.70
N ASP A 199 10.66 -11.97 3.22
CA ASP A 199 10.17 -10.61 2.98
C ASP A 199 9.13 -10.58 1.86
N PHE A 200 9.26 -11.41 0.83
CA PHE A 200 8.24 -11.58 -0.21
C PHE A 200 6.87 -11.95 0.39
N TYR A 201 6.80 -13.03 1.17
CA TYR A 201 5.53 -13.43 1.79
C TYR A 201 5.05 -12.40 2.82
N PHE A 202 5.98 -11.74 3.52
CA PHE A 202 5.62 -10.68 4.46
C PHE A 202 4.88 -9.53 3.75
N TYR A 203 5.47 -8.95 2.70
CA TYR A 203 4.84 -7.85 1.95
C TYR A 203 3.61 -8.29 1.16
N GLN A 204 3.57 -9.52 0.63
CA GLN A 204 2.36 -10.07 0.02
C GLN A 204 1.22 -10.15 1.06
N GLY A 205 1.54 -10.60 2.28
CA GLY A 205 0.60 -10.65 3.40
C GLY A 205 0.10 -9.26 3.80
N LEU A 206 0.99 -8.26 3.86
CA LEU A 206 0.62 -6.88 4.14
C LEU A 206 -0.27 -6.27 3.06
N ALA A 207 0.00 -6.51 1.78
CA ALA A 207 -0.81 -6.00 0.68
C ALA A 207 -2.24 -6.59 0.72
N HIS A 208 -2.37 -7.89 0.97
CA HIS A 208 -3.67 -8.52 1.20
C HIS A 208 -4.38 -7.97 2.44
N LEU A 209 -3.66 -7.81 3.56
CA LEU A 209 -4.23 -7.26 4.78
C LEU A 209 -4.78 -5.85 4.53
N ALA A 210 -4.01 -5.00 3.85
CA ALA A 210 -4.40 -3.65 3.48
C ALA A 210 -5.67 -3.63 2.61
N LEU A 211 -5.74 -4.44 1.54
CA LEU A 211 -6.96 -4.56 0.73
C LEU A 211 -8.19 -5.00 1.53
N SER A 212 -7.99 -5.91 2.49
CA SER A 212 -9.10 -6.44 3.29
C SER A 212 -9.67 -5.45 4.30
N LEU A 213 -8.86 -4.47 4.70
CA LEU A 213 -9.17 -3.47 5.72
C LEU A 213 -9.53 -2.12 5.13
N SER A 214 -9.00 -1.78 3.96
CA SER A 214 -9.22 -0.47 3.35
C SER A 214 -10.68 -0.23 2.99
N SER A 215 -11.12 1.00 3.23
CA SER A 215 -12.43 1.49 2.83
C SER A 215 -12.46 2.09 1.43
N GLU A 216 -11.29 2.45 0.88
CA GLU A 216 -11.15 3.04 -0.46
C GLU A 216 -11.48 2.04 -1.58
N PHE A 217 -11.19 0.76 -1.37
CA PHE A 217 -11.53 -0.29 -2.31
C PHE A 217 -12.94 -0.82 -2.05
N GLU A 218 -13.84 -0.66 -3.02
CA GLU A 218 -15.21 -1.20 -3.02
C GLU A 218 -15.23 -2.73 -3.20
N LEU A 219 -14.59 -3.45 -2.28
CA LEU A 219 -14.61 -4.92 -2.23
C LEU A 219 -15.82 -5.40 -1.42
N ASP A 220 -16.52 -6.38 -1.95
CA ASP A 220 -17.57 -7.09 -1.22
C ASP A 220 -16.98 -7.88 -0.02
N GLN A 221 -17.84 -8.27 0.93
CA GLN A 221 -17.39 -8.96 2.15
C GLN A 221 -16.71 -10.32 1.88
N MET A 222 -17.09 -11.02 0.82
CA MET A 222 -16.44 -12.28 0.44
C MET A 222 -15.02 -12.02 -0.05
N SER A 223 -14.84 -11.04 -0.94
CA SER A 223 -13.52 -10.59 -1.41
C SER A 223 -12.63 -10.12 -0.27
N LYS A 224 -13.16 -9.31 0.66
CA LYS A 224 -12.43 -8.90 1.88
C LYS A 224 -12.00 -10.10 2.73
N ASN A 225 -12.88 -11.09 2.89
CA ASN A 225 -12.56 -12.30 3.63
C ASN A 225 -11.48 -13.16 2.95
N ILE A 226 -11.52 -13.30 1.62
CA ILE A 226 -10.47 -13.99 0.84
C ILE A 226 -9.10 -13.34 1.08
N HIS A 227 -9.05 -12.01 1.05
CA HIS A 227 -7.80 -11.29 1.34
C HIS A 227 -7.33 -11.45 2.78
N ARG A 228 -8.22 -11.49 3.79
CA ARG A 228 -7.82 -11.80 5.18
C ARG A 228 -7.19 -13.19 5.31
N ILE A 229 -7.80 -14.20 4.69
CA ILE A 229 -7.28 -15.57 4.71
C ILE A 229 -5.91 -15.62 4.02
N SER A 230 -5.78 -14.95 2.87
CA SER A 230 -4.52 -14.87 2.12
C SER A 230 -3.43 -14.16 2.93
N ALA A 231 -3.78 -13.07 3.60
CA ALA A 231 -2.87 -12.33 4.49
C ALA A 231 -2.35 -13.21 5.63
N ILE A 232 -3.24 -13.94 6.31
CA ILE A 232 -2.87 -14.88 7.39
C ILE A 232 -1.90 -15.93 6.86
N GLY A 233 -2.22 -16.59 5.74
CA GLY A 233 -1.37 -17.63 5.17
C GLY A 233 0.03 -17.13 4.79
N CYS A 234 0.13 -15.95 4.17
CA CYS A 234 1.41 -15.36 3.80
C CYS A 234 2.23 -14.96 5.04
N LEU A 235 1.61 -14.35 6.06
CA LEU A 235 2.30 -13.95 7.28
C LEU A 235 2.73 -15.14 8.14
N GLU A 236 1.93 -16.21 8.19
CA GLU A 236 2.32 -17.49 8.79
C GLU A 236 3.53 -18.11 8.08
N LYS A 237 3.54 -18.06 6.74
CA LYS A 237 4.65 -18.54 5.92
C LYS A 237 5.94 -17.75 6.19
N ALA A 238 5.87 -16.42 6.19
CA ALA A 238 6.99 -15.55 6.52
C ALA A 238 7.54 -15.84 7.93
N LYS A 239 6.66 -15.96 8.92
CA LYS A 239 7.01 -16.34 10.30
C LYS A 239 7.69 -17.71 10.35
N SER A 240 7.14 -18.71 9.65
CA SER A 240 7.69 -20.06 9.61
C SER A 240 9.11 -20.09 9.06
N ILE A 241 9.40 -19.29 8.03
CA ILE A 241 10.75 -19.16 7.46
C ILE A 241 11.68 -18.48 8.50
N ALA A 242 11.22 -17.42 9.16
CA ALA A 242 12.00 -16.75 10.19
C ALA A 242 12.37 -17.69 11.35
N ASP A 243 11.40 -18.45 11.86
CA ASP A 243 11.59 -19.40 12.96
C ASP A 243 12.52 -20.55 12.56
N ALA A 244 12.29 -21.17 11.40
CA ALA A 244 13.07 -22.33 10.93
C ALA A 244 14.56 -22.00 10.75
N HIS A 245 14.86 -20.75 10.40
CA HIS A 245 16.23 -20.30 10.11
C HIS A 245 16.80 -19.34 11.16
N GLN A 246 16.15 -19.22 12.33
CA GLN A 246 16.58 -18.37 13.45
C GLN A 246 16.89 -16.93 13.01
N MET A 247 16.08 -16.40 12.09
CA MET A 247 16.27 -15.05 11.59
C MET A 247 15.92 -14.02 12.67
N SER A 248 16.65 -12.91 12.69
CA SER A 248 16.33 -11.80 13.58
C SER A 248 14.95 -11.21 13.25
N GLN A 249 14.28 -10.70 14.29
CA GLN A 249 13.05 -9.92 14.23
C GLN A 249 11.74 -10.66 13.84
N PRO A 250 11.41 -11.84 14.40
CA PRO A 250 10.11 -12.49 14.15
C PRO A 250 8.92 -11.67 14.71
N GLU A 251 9.17 -10.67 15.55
CA GLU A 251 8.14 -9.86 16.19
C GLU A 251 7.35 -9.00 15.20
N ARG A 252 7.99 -8.60 14.08
CA ARG A 252 7.31 -7.91 12.98
C ARG A 252 6.22 -8.81 12.39
N GLU A 253 6.57 -10.04 12.02
CA GLU A 253 5.63 -11.01 11.48
C GLU A 253 4.51 -11.32 12.48
N LEU A 254 4.84 -11.53 13.76
CA LEU A 254 3.86 -11.76 14.82
C LEU A 254 2.85 -10.62 14.94
N PHE A 255 3.32 -9.37 14.89
CA PHE A 255 2.46 -8.20 15.03
C PHE A 255 1.42 -8.09 13.91
N TYR A 256 1.86 -8.17 12.64
CA TYR A 256 0.92 -8.10 11.51
C TYR A 256 0.09 -9.37 11.36
N LEU A 257 0.62 -10.54 11.72
CA LEU A 257 -0.15 -11.78 11.76
C LEU A 257 -1.31 -11.66 12.75
N ALA A 258 -1.05 -11.13 13.95
CA ALA A 258 -2.11 -10.89 14.93
C ALA A 258 -3.16 -9.91 14.41
N GLN A 259 -2.77 -8.84 13.72
CA GLN A 259 -3.73 -7.92 13.09
C GLN A 259 -4.59 -8.63 12.05
N ALA A 260 -4.00 -9.46 11.18
CA ALA A 260 -4.73 -10.23 10.18
C ALA A 260 -5.71 -11.21 10.84
N VAL A 261 -5.26 -11.97 11.84
CA VAL A 261 -6.09 -12.91 12.61
C VAL A 261 -7.21 -12.18 13.35
N GLY A 262 -6.92 -11.05 14.00
CA GLY A 262 -7.91 -10.23 14.71
C GLY A 262 -8.97 -9.66 13.76
N SER A 263 -8.56 -9.17 12.59
CA SER A 263 -9.49 -8.68 11.56
C SER A 263 -10.43 -9.75 11.00
N SER A 264 -10.05 -11.03 11.11
CA SER A 264 -10.89 -12.17 10.74
C SER A 264 -11.90 -12.56 11.83
N GLY A 265 -11.91 -11.87 12.97
CA GLY A 265 -12.78 -12.14 14.12
C GLY A 265 -12.21 -13.14 15.13
N GLN A 266 -10.98 -13.66 14.90
CA GLN A 266 -10.32 -14.62 15.80
C GLN A 266 -9.54 -13.90 16.91
N ILE A 267 -10.25 -13.13 17.74
CA ILE A 267 -9.64 -12.21 18.71
C ILE A 267 -8.77 -12.92 19.76
N GLU A 268 -9.23 -14.04 20.31
CA GLU A 268 -8.48 -14.80 21.33
C GLU A 268 -7.10 -15.24 20.80
N ARG A 269 -7.09 -15.81 19.59
CA ARG A 269 -5.87 -16.22 18.90
C ARG A 269 -4.96 -15.03 18.59
N ALA A 270 -5.53 -13.91 18.17
CA ALA A 270 -4.76 -12.69 17.91
C ALA A 270 -4.06 -12.18 19.18
N VAL A 271 -4.77 -12.18 20.32
CA VAL A 271 -4.21 -11.81 21.62
C VAL A 271 -3.09 -12.76 22.06
N GLU A 272 -3.27 -14.07 21.85
CA GLU A 272 -2.21 -15.07 22.11
C GLU A 272 -0.94 -14.76 21.30
N ILE A 273 -1.08 -14.46 20.01
CA ILE A 273 0.05 -14.10 19.14
C ILE A 273 0.75 -12.82 19.64
N LEU A 274 -0.01 -11.77 19.99
CA LEU A 274 0.54 -10.51 20.50
C LEU A 274 1.28 -10.68 21.83
N ASN A 275 0.82 -11.59 22.70
CA ASN A 275 1.53 -11.91 23.95
C ASN A 275 2.89 -12.57 23.72
N GLY A 276 3.14 -13.13 22.53
CA GLY A 276 4.44 -13.67 22.13
C GLY A 276 5.48 -12.59 21.79
N ILE A 277 5.07 -11.34 21.58
CA ILE A 277 5.96 -10.23 21.22
C ILE A 277 6.75 -9.79 22.46
N GLN A 278 8.08 -9.79 22.33
CA GLN A 278 8.97 -9.54 23.44
C GLN A 278 9.01 -8.04 23.85
N PRO A 279 9.21 -7.71 25.13
CA PRO A 279 9.23 -6.32 25.62
C PRO A 279 10.25 -5.38 24.95
N GLN A 280 11.35 -5.93 24.44
CA GLN A 280 12.39 -5.17 23.74
C GLN A 280 12.08 -4.88 22.27
N SER A 281 10.99 -5.42 21.72
CA SER A 281 10.60 -5.19 20.34
C SER A 281 10.00 -3.81 20.14
N ASP A 282 10.30 -3.20 18.99
CA ASP A 282 9.68 -1.94 18.55
C ASP A 282 8.15 -2.04 18.41
N PHE A 283 7.59 -3.26 18.35
CA PHE A 283 6.15 -3.51 18.23
C PHE A 283 5.46 -3.74 19.58
N TYR A 284 6.19 -3.79 20.70
CA TYR A 284 5.61 -4.21 21.98
C TYR A 284 4.53 -3.23 22.49
N SER A 285 4.79 -1.93 22.41
CA SER A 285 3.88 -0.89 22.89
C SER A 285 2.51 -0.96 22.17
N GLU A 286 2.56 -1.06 20.85
CA GLU A 286 1.42 -1.17 19.95
C GLU A 286 0.66 -2.48 20.20
N SER A 287 1.37 -3.57 20.43
CA SER A 287 0.78 -4.86 20.78
C SER A 287 -0.03 -4.80 22.07
N GLN A 288 0.52 -4.18 23.12
CA GLN A 288 -0.17 -4.00 24.41
C GLN A 288 -1.39 -3.09 24.30
N LEU A 289 -1.38 -2.15 23.34
CA LEU A 289 -2.54 -1.30 23.04
C LEU A 289 -3.65 -2.11 22.35
N LEU A 290 -3.30 -2.90 21.33
CA LEU A 290 -4.26 -3.77 20.62
C LEU A 290 -4.91 -4.78 21.56
N ILE A 291 -4.13 -5.46 22.42
CA ILE A 291 -4.66 -6.40 23.42
C ILE A 291 -5.70 -5.70 24.31
N ARG A 292 -5.39 -4.51 24.84
CA ARG A 292 -6.30 -3.74 25.69
C ARG A 292 -7.58 -3.30 24.98
N LEU A 293 -7.58 -3.14 23.67
CA LEU A 293 -8.77 -2.77 22.91
C LEU A 293 -9.66 -3.96 22.60
N TRP A 294 -9.06 -5.11 22.34
CA TRP A 294 -9.76 -6.34 22.02
C TRP A 294 -10.31 -7.09 23.25
N THR A 295 -9.82 -6.79 24.45
CA THR A 295 -10.22 -7.46 25.70
C THR A 295 -11.15 -6.63 26.60
N LYS A 296 -11.52 -5.42 26.17
CA LYS A 296 -12.50 -4.56 26.84
C LYS A 296 -13.91 -4.88 26.36
#